data_AF-A0A843IJL0-F1
#
_entry.id   AF-A0A843IJL0-F1
#
_cell.length_a   1.000
_cell.length_b   1.000
_cell.length_c   1.000
_cell.angle_alpha   90.00
_cell.angle_beta   90.00
_cell.angle_gamma   90.00
#
_symmetry.space_group_name_H-M   'P 1'
#
loop_
_entity.id
_entity.type
_entity.pdbx_description
1 polymer ?
#
loop_
_entity_poly.entity_id
_entity_poly.type
_entity_poly.pdbx_seq_one_letter_code
_entity_poly.pdbx_strand_id
1 'polypeptide(L)'
;MSDNRKTGQNFDIDEANDIFDKLRNVEGKIKPKKDDSQLKNISNIMSEAKYAEDKGNLTEAIELYKQVIFALPDSSKAYESLANIYQKQGDIESEKEILKKAISGCSKNQEFKDRLKKIK
;
A
#
# COMPACT_ATOMS: atom_id res chain seq x y z
N MET A 1 -10.22 -35.19 30.88
CA MET A 1 -8.74 -35.11 30.80
C MET A 1 -8.41 -34.27 29.59
N SER A 2 -7.65 -33.22 29.86
CA SER A 2 -7.26 -32.11 28.99
C SER A 2 -6.39 -32.59 27.83
N ASP A 3 -6.40 -31.89 26.69
CA ASP A 3 -5.19 -31.18 26.29
C ASP A 3 -5.42 -30.18 25.14
N ASN A 4 -4.96 -28.97 25.42
CA ASN A 4 -4.92 -27.77 24.59
C ASN A 4 -4.22 -28.00 23.24
N ARG A 5 -4.81 -27.48 22.16
CA ARG A 5 -4.02 -26.95 21.04
C ARG A 5 -4.42 -25.51 20.73
N LYS A 6 -3.75 -24.65 21.51
CA LYS A 6 -3.32 -23.27 21.25
C LYS A 6 -4.01 -22.51 20.11
N THR A 7 -4.80 -21.55 20.54
CA THR A 7 -4.91 -20.19 19.99
C THR A 7 -3.65 -19.69 19.28
N GLY A 8 -3.85 -18.99 18.16
CA GLY A 8 -2.92 -17.97 17.66
C GLY A 8 -1.69 -18.52 16.96
N GLN A 9 -1.84 -18.93 15.71
CA GLN A 9 -0.76 -18.68 14.77
C GLN A 9 -0.90 -17.22 14.34
N ASN A 10 -0.18 -16.35 15.05
CA ASN A 10 0.28 -15.10 14.48
C ASN A 10 0.85 -15.46 13.11
N PHE A 11 0.21 -15.03 12.03
CA PHE A 11 0.90 -14.94 10.75
C PHE A 11 2.07 -14.01 11.02
N ASP A 12 3.26 -14.58 11.10
CA ASP A 12 4.50 -13.85 11.27
C ASP A 12 4.53 -12.75 10.19
N ILE A 13 4.51 -11.49 10.63
CA ILE A 13 4.49 -10.31 9.75
C ILE A 13 5.71 -10.33 8.81
N ASP A 14 6.79 -11.01 9.21
CA ASP A 14 7.96 -11.30 8.40
C ASP A 14 7.71 -12.24 7.21
N GLU A 15 6.78 -13.19 7.31
CA GLU A 15 6.49 -14.15 6.23
C GLU A 15 5.59 -13.52 5.15
N ALA A 16 4.73 -12.57 5.53
CA ALA A 16 3.99 -11.74 4.58
C ALA A 16 4.91 -10.78 3.79
N ASN A 17 5.94 -10.24 4.47
CA ASN A 17 6.97 -9.42 3.82
C ASN A 17 7.83 -10.24 2.84
N ASP A 18 8.13 -11.50 3.15
CA ASP A 18 8.87 -12.42 2.27
C ASP A 18 8.07 -12.77 1.00
N ILE A 19 6.74 -12.91 1.08
CA ILE A 19 5.89 -13.07 -0.11
C ILE A 19 5.89 -11.80 -0.98
N PHE A 20 5.83 -10.63 -0.35
CA PHE A 20 5.85 -9.33 -1.04
C PHE A 20 7.20 -9.08 -1.75
N ASP A 21 8.32 -9.45 -1.12
CA ASP A 21 9.66 -9.35 -1.73
C ASP A 21 9.91 -10.44 -2.79
N LYS A 22 9.33 -11.64 -2.62
CA LYS A 22 9.32 -12.68 -3.67
C LYS A 22 8.52 -12.26 -4.91
N LEU A 23 7.43 -11.50 -4.76
CA LEU A 23 6.69 -10.89 -5.88
C LEU A 23 7.49 -9.78 -6.57
N ARG A 24 8.30 -9.04 -5.80
CA ARG A 24 9.24 -8.01 -6.30
C ARG A 24 10.30 -8.60 -7.24
N ASN A 25 10.81 -9.79 -6.94
CA ASN A 25 11.79 -10.48 -7.80
C ASN A 25 11.24 -10.97 -9.16
N VAL A 26 9.93 -10.79 -9.41
CA VAL A 26 9.31 -11.08 -10.72
C VAL A 26 9.09 -9.79 -11.55
N GLU A 27 9.44 -8.60 -11.02
CA GLU A 27 9.20 -7.25 -11.61
C GLU A 27 10.04 -6.91 -12.86
N GLY A 28 10.30 -7.88 -13.74
CA GLY A 28 10.86 -7.63 -15.05
C GLY A 28 9.89 -7.76 -16.22
N LYS A 29 8.88 -8.65 -16.14
CA LYS A 29 8.28 -9.19 -17.38
C LYS A 29 6.77 -9.42 -17.41
N ILE A 30 6.03 -9.28 -16.32
CA ILE A 30 4.58 -9.55 -16.34
C ILE A 30 3.83 -8.43 -15.61
N LYS A 31 3.40 -7.41 -16.37
CA LYS A 31 2.33 -6.52 -15.93
C LYS A 31 1.04 -7.35 -15.93
N PRO A 32 0.26 -7.42 -14.83
CA PRO A 32 -1.01 -8.13 -14.86
C PRO A 32 -1.91 -7.50 -15.93
N LYS A 33 -2.44 -8.34 -16.84
CA LYS A 33 -3.45 -7.91 -17.81
C LYS A 33 -4.66 -7.39 -17.03
N LYS A 34 -5.06 -6.15 -17.33
CA LYS A 34 -6.26 -5.49 -16.78
C LYS A 34 -7.49 -6.18 -17.34
N ASP A 35 -7.94 -7.26 -16.70
CA ASP A 35 -9.27 -7.81 -16.92
C ASP A 35 -10.27 -7.05 -16.04
N ASP A 36 -11.49 -6.79 -16.51
CA ASP A 36 -12.51 -5.98 -15.82
C ASP A 36 -12.82 -6.48 -14.39
N SER A 37 -12.70 -7.79 -14.16
CA SER A 37 -12.83 -8.40 -12.83
C SER A 37 -11.76 -7.94 -11.85
N GLN A 38 -10.52 -7.69 -12.31
CA GLN A 38 -9.46 -7.18 -11.45
C GLN A 38 -9.70 -5.70 -11.08
N LEU A 39 -10.18 -4.88 -12.02
CA LEU A 39 -10.51 -3.47 -11.74
C LEU A 39 -11.64 -3.32 -10.73
N LYS A 40 -12.65 -4.19 -10.80
CA LYS A 40 -13.74 -4.26 -9.80
C LYS A 40 -13.19 -4.65 -8.43
N ASN A 41 -12.25 -5.59 -8.38
CA ASN A 41 -11.58 -5.98 -7.13
C ASN A 41 -10.75 -4.83 -6.54
N ILE A 42 -9.96 -4.12 -7.36
CA ILE A 42 -9.15 -2.98 -6.90
C ILE A 42 -10.01 -1.83 -6.37
N SER A 43 -11.18 -1.58 -6.97
CA SER A 43 -12.12 -0.56 -6.49
C SER A 43 -12.69 -0.92 -5.10
N ASN A 44 -12.93 -2.21 -4.84
CA ASN A 44 -13.32 -2.70 -3.53
C ASN A 44 -12.19 -2.52 -2.52
N ILE A 45 -10.97 -2.94 -2.86
CA ILE A 45 -9.77 -2.78 -2.02
C ILE A 45 -9.53 -1.31 -1.66
N MET A 46 -9.72 -0.38 -2.61
CA MET A 46 -9.60 1.06 -2.34
C MET A 46 -10.67 1.56 -1.34
N SER A 47 -11.88 1.01 -1.42
CA SER A 47 -12.98 1.35 -0.50
C SER A 47 -12.73 0.77 0.89
N GLU A 48 -12.23 -0.46 0.97
CA GLU A 48 -11.81 -1.12 2.21
C GLU A 48 -10.63 -0.38 2.87
N ALA A 49 -9.63 0.03 2.08
CA ALA A 49 -8.49 0.82 2.57
C ALA A 49 -8.96 2.10 3.24
N LYS A 50 -9.89 2.81 2.60
CA LYS A 50 -10.47 4.04 3.14
C LYS A 50 -11.29 3.77 4.40
N TYR A 51 -12.04 2.67 4.43
CA TYR A 51 -12.80 2.28 5.62
C TYR A 51 -11.89 1.93 6.79
N ALA A 52 -10.82 1.16 6.55
CA ALA A 52 -9.80 0.85 7.55
C ALA A 52 -9.11 2.12 8.06
N GLU A 53 -8.78 3.08 7.18
CA GLU A 53 -8.23 4.38 7.55
C GLU A 53 -9.19 5.15 8.48
N ASP A 54 -10.48 5.21 8.16
CA ASP A 54 -11.51 5.87 8.97
C ASP A 54 -11.69 5.22 10.35
N LYS A 55 -11.51 3.90 10.43
CA LYS A 55 -11.51 3.15 11.69
C LYS A 55 -10.21 3.31 12.51
N GLY A 56 -9.20 3.96 11.96
CA GLY A 56 -7.89 4.09 12.59
C GLY A 56 -7.01 2.84 12.47
N ASN A 57 -7.43 1.85 11.68
CA ASN A 57 -6.65 0.65 11.35
C ASN A 57 -5.59 0.99 10.29
N LEU A 58 -4.65 1.87 10.65
CA LEU A 58 -3.69 2.43 9.69
C LEU A 58 -2.80 1.36 9.04
N THR A 59 -2.41 0.31 9.77
CA THR A 59 -1.62 -0.80 9.24
C THR A 59 -2.34 -1.53 8.11
N GLU A 60 -3.62 -1.84 8.30
CA GLU A 60 -4.45 -2.51 7.29
C GLU A 60 -4.68 -1.60 6.08
N ALA A 61 -4.97 -0.31 6.32
CA ALA A 61 -5.13 0.68 5.27
C ALA A 61 -3.86 0.81 4.40
N ILE A 62 -2.68 0.84 5.02
CA ILE A 62 -1.39 0.89 4.32
C ILE A 62 -1.24 -0.29 3.35
N GLU A 63 -1.50 -1.50 3.81
CA GLU A 63 -1.36 -2.71 2.98
C GLU A 63 -2.34 -2.72 1.82
N LEU A 64 -3.59 -2.32 2.05
CA LEU A 64 -4.59 -2.21 1.00
C LEU A 64 -4.22 -1.12 -0.02
N TYR A 65 -3.73 0.05 0.42
CA TYR A 65 -3.27 1.10 -0.49
C TYR A 65 -2.05 0.66 -1.32
N LYS A 66 -1.09 -0.10 -0.75
CA LYS A 66 0.03 -0.67 -1.49
C LYS A 66 -0.44 -1.63 -2.59
N GLN A 67 -1.45 -2.45 -2.32
CA GLN A 67 -2.05 -3.33 -3.33
C GLN A 67 -2.69 -2.53 -4.46
N VAL A 68 -3.42 -1.46 -4.14
CA VAL A 68 -3.99 -0.55 -5.14
C VAL A 68 -2.89 0.08 -6.00
N ILE A 69 -1.79 0.54 -5.39
CA ILE A 69 -0.65 1.13 -6.10
C ILE A 69 0.03 0.10 -7.02
N PHE A 70 0.19 -1.14 -6.56
CA PHE A 70 0.79 -2.20 -7.36
C PHE A 70 -0.03 -2.49 -8.63
N ALA A 71 -1.36 -2.52 -8.51
CA ALA A 71 -2.26 -2.74 -9.64
C ALA A 71 -2.46 -1.48 -10.50
N LEU A 72 -2.48 -0.30 -9.87
CA LEU A 72 -2.74 1.01 -10.48
C LEU A 72 -1.63 2.00 -10.09
N PRO A 73 -0.44 1.92 -10.72
CA PRO A 73 0.68 2.81 -10.44
C PRO A 73 0.44 4.29 -10.85
N ASP A 74 -0.66 4.58 -11.55
CA ASP A 74 -1.11 5.96 -11.84
C ASP A 74 -2.17 6.45 -10.82
N SER A 75 -2.48 5.66 -9.77
CA SER A 75 -3.49 6.02 -8.77
C SER A 75 -2.99 7.08 -7.80
N SER A 76 -3.08 8.35 -8.19
CA SER A 76 -2.69 9.48 -7.33
C SER A 76 -3.40 9.46 -5.97
N LYS A 77 -4.68 9.04 -5.93
CA LYS A 77 -5.45 8.93 -4.68
C LYS A 77 -4.84 7.95 -3.69
N ALA A 78 -4.39 6.78 -4.16
CA ALA A 78 -3.79 5.78 -3.28
C ALA A 78 -2.44 6.25 -2.73
N TYR A 79 -1.62 6.90 -3.57
CA TYR A 79 -0.37 7.52 -3.13
C TYR A 79 -0.61 8.65 -2.12
N GLU A 80 -1.61 9.49 -2.34
CA GLU A 80 -1.96 10.59 -1.44
C GLU A 80 -2.42 10.08 -0.07
N SER A 81 -3.34 9.11 -0.04
CA SER A 81 -3.79 8.50 1.20
C SER A 81 -2.63 7.84 1.96
N LEU A 82 -1.77 7.10 1.27
CA LEU A 82 -0.64 6.43 1.90
C LEU A 82 0.39 7.43 2.45
N ALA A 83 0.72 8.49 1.70
CA ALA A 83 1.59 9.56 2.16
C ALA A 83 0.98 10.31 3.36
N ASN A 84 -0.34 10.55 3.36
CA ASN A 84 -1.05 11.16 4.49
C ASN A 84 -0.96 10.29 5.75
N ILE A 85 -1.09 8.97 5.62
CA ILE A 85 -0.98 8.06 6.76
C ILE A 85 0.43 8.13 7.37
N TYR A 86 1.48 8.01 6.55
CA TYR A 86 2.85 8.09 7.02
C TYR A 86 3.17 9.45 7.65
N GLN A 87 2.67 10.54 7.07
CA GLN A 87 2.78 11.87 7.67
C GLN A 87 2.12 11.93 9.05
N LYS A 88 0.89 11.41 9.19
CA LYS A 88 0.16 11.38 10.48
C LYS A 88 0.90 10.54 11.53
N GLN A 89 1.58 9.48 11.10
CA GLN A 89 2.40 8.63 11.97
C GLN A 89 3.75 9.27 12.32
N GLY A 90 4.15 10.35 11.64
CA GLY A 90 5.47 10.95 11.78
C GLY A 90 6.59 10.16 11.10
N ASP A 91 6.24 9.14 10.29
CA ASP A 91 7.19 8.35 9.51
C ASP A 91 7.57 9.10 8.22
N ILE A 92 8.49 10.05 8.40
CA ILE A 92 8.98 10.92 7.33
C ILE A 92 9.73 10.14 6.26
N GLU A 93 10.43 9.06 6.62
CA GLU A 93 11.20 8.26 5.66
C GLU A 93 10.27 7.52 4.70
N SER A 94 9.25 6.85 5.23
CA SER A 94 8.23 6.18 4.43
C SER A 94 7.43 7.19 3.59
N GLU A 95 7.06 8.36 4.13
CA GLU A 95 6.41 9.42 3.34
C GLU A 95 7.29 9.82 2.13
N LYS A 96 8.58 10.08 2.35
CA LYS A 96 9.53 10.45 1.28
C LYS A 96 9.61 9.35 0.20
N GLU A 97 9.63 8.07 0.59
CA GLU A 97 9.68 6.96 -0.35
C GLU A 97 8.41 6.90 -1.22
N ILE A 98 7.24 6.99 -0.60
CA ILE A 98 5.95 6.95 -1.31
C ILE A 98 5.81 8.12 -2.26
N LEU A 99 6.20 9.34 -1.85
CA LEU A 99 6.18 10.51 -2.72
C LEU A 99 7.12 10.34 -3.92
N LYS A 100 8.32 9.76 -3.74
CA LYS A 100 9.23 9.45 -4.85
C LYS A 100 8.63 8.43 -5.82
N LYS A 101 8.01 7.36 -5.30
CA LYS A 101 7.29 6.36 -6.12
C LYS A 101 6.14 7.01 -6.90
N ALA A 102 5.37 7.87 -6.27
CA ALA A 102 4.29 8.61 -6.91
C ALA A 102 4.81 9.53 -8.03
N ILE A 103 5.97 10.17 -7.82
CA ILE A 103 6.61 11.00 -8.85
C ILE A 103 7.05 10.18 -10.06
N SER A 104 7.59 8.98 -9.85
CA SER A 104 8.01 8.11 -10.94
C SER A 104 6.85 7.39 -11.64
N GLY A 105 5.78 7.09 -10.91
CA GLY A 105 4.65 6.28 -11.40
C GLY A 105 3.49 7.08 -12.00
N CYS A 106 3.22 8.29 -11.49
CA CYS A 106 2.08 9.11 -11.93
C CYS A 106 2.50 10.25 -12.86
N SER A 107 1.67 10.48 -13.88
CA SER A 107 1.81 11.63 -14.79
C SER A 107 1.46 12.96 -14.11
N LYS A 108 0.57 12.95 -13.11
CA LYS A 108 0.14 14.10 -12.31
C LYS A 108 0.83 14.08 -10.94
N ASN A 109 2.09 14.48 -10.91
CA ASN A 109 2.94 14.35 -9.73
C ASN A 109 3.43 15.68 -9.12
N GLN A 110 2.94 16.82 -9.61
CA GLN A 110 3.41 18.13 -9.15
C GLN A 110 3.16 18.32 -7.65
N GLU A 111 2.00 17.92 -7.16
CA GLU A 111 1.67 17.99 -5.73
C GLU A 111 2.62 17.14 -4.87
N PHE A 112 2.96 15.92 -5.32
CA PHE A 112 3.92 15.07 -4.62
C PHE A 112 5.33 15.66 -4.61
N LYS A 113 5.75 16.33 -5.68
CA LYS A 113 7.02 17.08 -5.73
C LYS A 113 7.03 18.22 -4.72
N ASP A 114 5.96 18.99 -4.66
CA ASP A 114 5.86 20.14 -3.76
C ASP A 114 5.79 19.70 -2.30
N ARG A 115 5.12 18.59 -2.01
CA ARG A 115 5.11 17.97 -0.69
C ARG A 115 6.49 17.46 -0.31
N LEU A 116 7.16 16.73 -1.20
CA LEU A 116 8.52 16.20 -0.95
C LEU A 116 9.53 17.30 -0.62
N LYS A 117 9.43 18.48 -1.27
CA LYS A 117 10.27 19.65 -0.98
C LYS A 117 10.00 20.28 0.40
N LYS A 118 8.78 20.17 0.92
CA LYS A 118 8.39 20.73 2.23
C LYS A 118 8.86 19.87 3.39
N ILE A 119 9.09 18.58 3.16
CA ILE A 119 9.62 17.67 4.14
C ILE A 119 11.11 17.98 4.35
N LYS A 120 11.46 18.42 5.57
CA LYS A 120 12.83 18.77 5.94
C LYS A 120 13.74 17.55 6.12
#